data_AF-A0A5B9GB47-F1
#
_entry.id   AF-A0A5B9GB47-F1
#
_cell.length_a   1.000
_cell.length_b   1.000
_cell.length_c   1.000
_cell.angle_alpha   90.00
_cell.angle_beta   90.00
_cell.angle_gamma   90.00
#
_symmetry.space_group_name_H-M   'P 1'
#
loop_
_entity.id
_entity.type
_entity.pdbx_description
1 polymer ?
#
loop_
_entity_poly.entity_id
_entity_poly.type
_entity_poly.pdbx_seq_one_letter_code
_entity_poly.pdbx_strand_id
1 'polypeptide(L)'
;MLLGQPASAEFTPVAYEWHYGDGTSRMTTTPGATWTRLGLEEFDRTQTSHAYANKGSYTVTLITHYSVRAAYASDGEWWPVPGTLAIASAPHTVQVVSVNTVLVDKDCTEDPSGPGC
;
A
#
# COMPACT_ATOMS: atom_id res chain seq x y z
N MET A 1 -19.57 25.85 -34.04
CA MET A 1 -19.63 24.90 -32.89
C MET A 1 -18.66 23.77 -33.19
N LEU A 2 -17.60 23.60 -32.40
CA LEU A 2 -16.72 22.43 -32.50
C LEU A 2 -16.11 22.13 -31.12
N LEU A 3 -16.90 21.56 -30.22
CA LEU A 3 -16.45 21.12 -28.90
C LEU A 3 -16.91 19.67 -28.69
N GLY A 4 -16.29 18.74 -29.41
CA GLY A 4 -16.69 17.34 -29.41
C GLY A 4 -15.66 16.38 -29.98
N GLN A 5 -14.37 16.74 -29.92
CA GLN A 5 -13.33 15.81 -30.32
C GLN A 5 -12.99 14.89 -29.14
N PRO A 6 -13.03 13.56 -29.31
CA PRO A 6 -12.63 12.65 -28.26
C PRO A 6 -11.14 12.87 -27.94
N ALA A 7 -10.81 12.82 -26.65
CA ALA A 7 -9.45 12.90 -26.14
C ALA A 7 -9.12 11.62 -25.39
N SER A 8 -7.86 11.21 -25.48
CA SER A 8 -7.29 10.11 -24.70
C SER A 8 -6.40 10.68 -23.62
N ALA A 9 -6.40 10.05 -22.44
CA ALA A 9 -5.49 10.37 -21.36
C ALA A 9 -4.80 9.11 -20.87
N GLU A 10 -3.51 9.23 -20.54
CA GLU A 10 -2.74 8.15 -19.95
C GLU A 10 -2.15 8.61 -18.62
N PHE A 11 -2.30 7.75 -17.62
CA PHE A 11 -1.93 8.00 -16.25
C PHE A 11 -0.77 7.08 -15.89
N THR A 12 0.39 7.66 -15.61
CA THR A 12 1.57 6.91 -15.17
C THR A 12 1.83 7.21 -13.70
N PRO A 13 1.82 6.20 -12.81
CA PRO A 13 2.10 6.44 -11.40
C PRO A 13 3.57 6.82 -11.22
N VAL A 14 3.81 7.86 -10.43
CA VAL A 14 5.15 8.42 -10.17
C VAL A 14 5.53 8.41 -8.69
N ALA A 15 4.55 8.37 -7.79
CA ALA A 15 4.80 8.26 -6.35
C ALA A 15 3.61 7.63 -5.60
N TYR A 16 3.91 7.07 -4.43
CA TYR A 16 2.97 6.33 -3.58
C TYR A 16 3.07 6.83 -2.15
N GLU A 17 2.03 7.50 -1.66
CA GLU A 17 1.97 8.07 -0.32
C GLU A 17 1.11 7.19 0.58
N TRP A 18 1.77 6.52 1.52
CA TRP A 18 1.14 5.64 2.47
C TRP A 18 0.73 6.42 3.71
N HIS A 19 -0.52 6.28 4.13
CA HIS A 19 -1.00 6.69 5.45
C HIS A 19 -1.32 5.42 6.25
N TYR A 20 -0.60 5.19 7.35
CA TYR A 20 -0.67 3.93 8.09
C TYR A 20 -1.75 3.90 9.18
N GLY A 21 -2.42 5.03 9.44
CA GLY A 21 -3.48 5.11 10.45
C GLY A 21 -2.98 5.21 11.90
N ASP A 22 -1.67 5.09 12.14
CA ASP A 22 -1.02 5.33 13.43
C ASP A 22 -0.47 6.77 13.59
N GLY A 23 -0.86 7.66 12.67
CA GLY A 23 -0.36 9.03 12.58
C GLY A 23 0.91 9.17 11.73
N THR A 24 1.52 8.07 11.28
CA THR A 24 2.68 8.11 10.39
C THR A 24 2.27 7.99 8.92
N SER A 25 3.12 8.53 8.05
CA SER A 25 3.00 8.40 6.61
C SER A 25 4.36 8.26 5.96
N ARG A 26 4.39 7.72 4.74
CA ARG A 26 5.63 7.52 3.99
C ARG A 26 5.42 7.60 2.49
N MET A 27 6.32 8.29 1.81
CA MET A 27 6.39 8.31 0.36
C MET A 27 7.30 7.17 -0.14
N THR A 28 6.86 6.42 -1.15
CA THR A 28 7.65 5.44 -1.88
C THR A 28 7.60 5.68 -3.39
N THR A 29 8.62 5.21 -4.10
CA THR A 29 8.67 5.24 -5.57
C THR A 29 8.19 3.93 -6.20
N THR A 30 7.93 2.92 -5.37
CA THR A 30 7.41 1.62 -5.80
C THR A 30 6.04 1.35 -5.17
N PRO A 31 5.12 0.66 -5.89
CA PRO A 31 3.80 0.32 -5.39
C PRO A 31 3.81 -0.79 -4.33
N GLY A 32 4.96 -1.43 -4.09
CA GLY A 32 5.05 -2.70 -3.36
C GLY A 32 4.82 -3.90 -4.27
N ALA A 33 5.06 -5.10 -3.72
CA ALA A 33 4.83 -6.38 -4.38
C ALA A 33 4.67 -7.49 -3.33
N THR A 34 4.10 -8.63 -3.72
CA THR A 34 4.01 -9.80 -2.85
C THR A 34 5.40 -10.37 -2.55
N TRP A 35 5.58 -10.97 -1.37
CA TRP A 35 6.84 -11.64 -0.99
C TRP A 35 7.30 -12.66 -2.04
N THR A 36 6.39 -13.50 -2.54
CA THR A 36 6.69 -14.47 -3.61
C THR A 36 7.25 -13.81 -4.87
N ARG A 37 6.69 -12.67 -5.29
CA ARG A 37 7.21 -11.93 -6.47
C ARG A 37 8.57 -11.31 -6.21
N LEU A 38 8.86 -10.97 -4.95
CA LEU A 38 10.14 -10.45 -4.51
C LEU A 38 11.17 -11.54 -4.19
N GLY A 39 10.77 -12.81 -4.17
CA GLY A 39 11.64 -13.92 -3.75
C GLY A 39 11.99 -13.90 -2.26
N LEU A 40 11.09 -13.35 -1.43
CA LEU A 40 11.27 -13.18 0.01
C LEU A 40 10.38 -14.16 0.78
N GLU A 41 10.75 -14.43 2.04
CA GLU A 41 9.94 -15.21 2.97
C GLU A 41 8.79 -14.36 3.54
N GLU A 42 7.77 -15.01 4.09
CA GLU A 42 6.68 -14.30 4.76
C GLU A 42 7.23 -13.49 5.95
N PHE A 43 6.74 -12.26 6.11
CA PHE A 43 7.19 -11.28 7.11
C PHE A 43 8.57 -10.66 6.89
N ASP A 44 9.27 -10.98 5.81
CA ASP A 44 10.47 -10.25 5.42
C ASP A 44 10.17 -8.78 5.12
N ARG A 45 11.11 -7.91 5.46
CA ARG A 45 10.98 -6.48 5.19
C ARG A 45 11.05 -6.20 3.68
N THR A 46 10.05 -5.50 3.17
CA THR A 46 9.99 -4.97 1.80
C THR A 46 10.22 -3.45 1.77
N GLN A 47 10.32 -2.86 0.58
CA GLN A 47 10.45 -1.40 0.44
C GLN A 47 9.25 -0.63 1.02
N THR A 48 8.05 -1.21 1.00
CA THR A 48 6.80 -0.61 1.48
C THR A 48 6.40 -1.08 2.88
N SER A 49 7.21 -1.90 3.55
CA SER A 49 6.93 -2.35 4.92
C SER A 49 6.91 -1.21 5.93
N HIS A 50 6.04 -1.35 6.93
CA HIS A 50 5.89 -0.45 8.08
C HIS A 50 5.77 -1.29 9.36
N ALA A 51 6.36 -0.80 10.45
CA ALA A 51 6.33 -1.46 11.75
C ALA A 51 5.53 -0.60 12.73
N TYR A 52 4.45 -1.18 13.27
CA TYR A 52 3.60 -0.53 14.26
C TYR A 52 4.15 -0.74 15.66
N ALA A 53 4.16 0.33 16.47
CA ALA A 53 4.67 0.27 17.84
C ALA A 53 3.69 -0.40 18.82
N ASN A 54 2.39 -0.31 18.57
CA ASN A 54 1.34 -0.78 19.48
C ASN A 54 0.40 -1.76 18.78
N LYS A 55 -0.16 -2.72 19.55
CA LYS A 55 -1.26 -3.57 19.09
C LYS A 55 -2.49 -2.71 18.82
N GLY A 56 -3.24 -3.02 17.78
CA GLY A 56 -4.43 -2.26 17.43
C GLY A 56 -4.96 -2.59 16.04
N SER A 57 -6.13 -2.03 15.74
CA SER A 57 -6.69 -2.02 14.39
C SER A 57 -6.38 -0.67 13.75
N TYR A 58 -5.76 -0.69 12.57
CA TYR A 58 -5.33 0.50 11.85
C TYR A 58 -5.95 0.53 10.46
N THR A 59 -6.43 1.70 10.04
CA THR A 59 -6.90 1.92 8.67
C THR A 59 -5.78 2.51 7.83
N VAL A 60 -5.31 1.73 6.86
CA VAL A 60 -4.28 2.12 5.90
C VAL A 60 -4.93 2.67 4.64
N THR A 61 -4.41 3.76 4.09
CA THR A 61 -4.82 4.32 2.80
C THR A 61 -3.58 4.67 1.98
N LEU A 62 -3.63 4.41 0.68
CA LEU A 62 -2.58 4.76 -0.26
C LEU A 62 -3.07 5.87 -1.20
N ILE A 63 -2.33 6.96 -1.30
CA ILE A 63 -2.53 7.97 -2.36
C ILE A 63 -1.49 7.73 -3.45
N THR A 64 -1.95 7.40 -4.66
CA THR A 64 -1.08 7.28 -5.82
C THR A 64 -1.06 8.59 -6.59
N HIS A 65 0.13 9.13 -6.82
CA HIS A 65 0.35 10.33 -7.60
C HIS A 65 0.68 9.93 -9.04
N TYR A 66 -0.09 10.44 -10.01
CA TYR A 66 0.06 10.14 -11.43
C TYR A 66 0.56 11.35 -12.20
N SER A 67 1.55 11.18 -13.06
CA SER A 67 1.78 12.08 -14.19
C SER A 67 0.80 11.76 -15.30
N VAL A 68 0.25 12.77 -15.96
CA VAL A 68 -0.76 12.59 -17.01
C VAL A 68 -0.22 13.10 -18.34
N ARG A 69 -0.42 12.31 -19.39
CA ARG A 69 -0.32 12.78 -20.79
C ARG A 69 -1.68 12.72 -21.45
N ALA A 70 -1.96 13.65 -22.35
CA ALA A 70 -3.21 13.70 -23.10
C ALA A 70 -2.94 13.84 -24.60
N ALA A 71 -3.87 13.35 -25.42
CA ALA A 71 -3.85 13.48 -26.87
C ALA A 71 -5.28 13.71 -27.40
N TYR A 72 -5.44 14.55 -28.41
CA TYR A 72 -6.70 14.64 -29.15
C TYR A 72 -6.73 13.57 -30.23
N ALA A 73 -7.89 12.96 -30.47
CA ALA A 73 -8.00 11.91 -31.47
C ALA A 73 -7.70 12.39 -32.91
N SER A 74 -7.72 13.71 -33.17
CA SER A 74 -7.47 14.27 -34.50
C SER A 74 -6.00 14.41 -34.88
N ASP A 75 -5.13 14.69 -33.93
CA ASP A 75 -3.69 14.91 -34.18
C ASP A 75 -2.86 13.74 -33.64
N GLY A 76 -3.34 13.03 -32.63
CA GLY A 76 -2.64 11.91 -32.01
C GLY A 76 -1.35 12.33 -31.28
N GLU A 77 -1.10 13.63 -31.14
CA GLU A 77 0.09 14.16 -30.49
C GLU A 77 -0.12 14.11 -28.97
N TRP A 78 0.84 13.51 -28.25
CA TRP A 78 0.79 13.44 -26.79
C TRP A 78 1.53 14.62 -26.17
N TRP A 79 0.85 15.36 -25.29
CA TRP A 79 1.46 16.41 -24.49
C TRP A 79 1.38 16.10 -23.00
N PRO A 80 2.38 16.51 -22.20
CA PRO A 80 2.31 16.40 -20.75
C PRO A 80 1.28 17.39 -20.19
N VAL A 81 0.50 16.93 -19.21
CA VAL A 81 -0.34 17.80 -18.39
C VAL A 81 0.48 18.24 -17.17
N PRO A 82 0.69 19.55 -16.94
CA PRO A 82 1.47 20.03 -15.80
C PRO A 82 0.89 19.58 -14.45
N GLY A 83 1.76 19.08 -13.56
CA GLY A 83 1.41 18.63 -12.22
C GLY A 83 1.20 17.13 -12.09
N THR A 84 0.67 16.71 -10.94
CA THR A 84 0.31 15.31 -10.66
C THR A 84 -1.15 15.22 -10.22
N LEU A 85 -1.78 14.11 -10.57
CA LEU A 85 -3.11 13.75 -10.08
C LEU A 85 -2.98 12.78 -8.90
N ALA A 86 -3.51 13.16 -7.74
CA ALA A 86 -3.54 12.32 -6.55
C ALA A 86 -4.85 11.53 -6.48
N ILE A 87 -4.76 10.19 -6.43
CA ILE A 87 -5.92 9.29 -6.31
C ILE A 87 -5.75 8.41 -5.07
N ALA A 88 -6.70 8.49 -4.14
CA ALA A 88 -6.73 7.64 -2.96
C ALA A 88 -7.28 6.25 -3.28
N SER A 89 -6.69 5.22 -2.70
CA SER A 89 -7.22 3.85 -2.70
C SER A 89 -8.46 3.76 -1.79
N ALA A 90 -9.20 2.67 -1.90
CA ALA A 90 -10.09 2.27 -0.83
C ALA A 90 -9.27 2.04 0.47
N PRO A 91 -9.82 2.36 1.65
CA PRO A 91 -9.17 2.09 2.92
C PRO A 91 -9.07 0.58 3.17
N HIS A 92 -7.95 0.15 3.76
CA HIS A 92 -7.70 -1.23 4.14
C HIS A 92 -7.41 -1.34 5.64
N THR A 93 -8.13 -2.21 6.34
CA THR A 93 -7.94 -2.44 7.77
C THR A 93 -6.86 -3.48 8.01
N VAL A 94 -5.87 -3.16 8.84
CA VAL A 94 -4.80 -4.05 9.29
C VAL A 94 -4.92 -4.25 10.79
N GLN A 95 -4.89 -5.51 11.22
CA GLN A 95 -4.83 -5.86 12.64
C GLN A 95 -3.38 -6.12 13.05
N VAL A 96 -2.86 -5.30 13.95
CA VAL A 96 -1.54 -5.47 14.55
C VAL A 96 -1.70 -6.22 15.85
N VAL A 97 -1.09 -7.40 15.89
CA VAL A 97 -0.98 -8.25 17.07
C VAL A 97 0.49 -8.39 17.44
N SER A 98 0.78 -8.76 18.68
CA SER A 98 2.11 -9.31 19.02
C SER A 98 1.92 -10.72 19.52
N VAL A 99 2.78 -11.59 19.02
CA VAL A 99 2.89 -12.98 19.44
C VAL A 99 4.06 -13.05 20.41
N ASN A 100 3.79 -13.46 21.63
CA ASN A 100 4.83 -13.75 22.61
C ASN A 100 4.99 -15.27 22.63
N THR A 101 6.13 -15.77 22.17
CA THR A 101 6.49 -17.18 22.35
C THR A 101 7.10 -17.34 23.73
N VAL A 102 6.49 -18.18 24.55
CA VAL A 102 7.01 -18.59 25.86
C VAL A 102 7.42 -20.04 25.75
N LEU A 103 8.59 -20.38 26.29
CA LEU A 103 9.00 -21.77 26.43
C LEU A 103 8.14 -22.40 27.52
N VAL A 104 7.31 -23.35 27.13
CA VAL A 104 6.53 -24.18 28.05
C VAL A 104 7.17 -25.55 28.16
N ASP A 105 7.16 -26.11 29.36
CA ASP A 105 7.64 -27.48 29.64
C ASP A 105 6.65 -28.54 29.13
N LYS A 106 5.37 -28.16 28.94
CA LYS A 106 4.24 -29.03 28.57
C LYS A 106 3.30 -28.31 27.61
N ASP A 107 2.60 -29.06 26.76
CA ASP A 107 1.61 -28.47 25.85
C ASP A 107 0.27 -28.14 26.53
N CYS A 108 -0.64 -27.45 25.84
CA CYS A 108 -1.94 -27.03 26.40
C CYS A 108 -2.89 -28.18 26.72
N THR A 109 -2.66 -29.38 26.19
CA THR A 109 -3.46 -30.55 26.55
C THR A 109 -2.96 -31.20 27.85
N GLU A 110 -1.67 -31.07 28.13
CA GLU A 110 -1.01 -31.59 29.33
C GLU A 110 -1.05 -30.61 30.52
N ASP A 111 -0.97 -29.30 30.26
CA ASP A 111 -1.17 -28.24 31.26
C ASP A 111 -2.07 -27.13 30.68
N PRO A 112 -3.40 -27.25 30.84
CA PRO A 112 -4.36 -26.26 30.36
C PRO A 112 -4.25 -24.90 31.05
N SER A 113 -3.49 -24.81 32.16
CA SER A 113 -3.18 -23.55 32.85
C SER A 113 -1.81 -22.99 32.47
N GLY A 114 -1.14 -23.61 31.50
CA GLY A 114 0.19 -23.23 31.04
C GLY A 114 0.21 -21.89 30.29
N PRO A 115 1.36 -21.18 30.29
CA PRO A 115 1.51 -19.94 29.54
C PRO A 115 1.25 -20.13 28.03
N GLY A 116 0.20 -19.52 27.48
CA GLY A 116 -0.18 -19.63 26.05
C GLY A 116 -1.39 -20.54 25.79
N CYS A 117 -1.96 -21.10 26.85
CA CYS A 117 -3.26 -21.73 26.96
C CYS A 117 -4.17 -20.80 27.82
#